data_AF-A0A6C0FCV3-F1
#
_entry.id   AF-A0A6C0FCV3-F1
#
_cell.length_a   1.000
_cell.length_b   1.000
_cell.length_c   1.000
_cell.angle_alpha   90.00
_cell.angle_beta   90.00
_cell.angle_gamma   90.00
#
_symmetry.space_group_name_H-M   'P 1'
#
loop_
_entity.id
_entity.type
_entity.pdbx_description
1 polymer ?
#
loop_
_entity_poly.entity_id
_entity_poly.type
_entity_poly.pdbx_seq_one_letter_code
_entity_poly.pdbx_strand_id
1 'polypeptide(L)'
;MDKVKQLTELKNQVESLDKHHQIEILKILSKNMCKINENKSGVFVNMTFLDEKILSEIHDYLKYMKEQEDNLITTEYQKQEFINSYFVEKEDKDNMHITYSISK
;
A
#
# COMPACT_ATOMS: atom_id res chain seq x y z
N MET A 1 -22.88 -20.55 -0.32
CA MET A 1 -21.85 -20.69 0.75
C MET A 1 -20.70 -19.71 0.53
N ASP A 2 -20.46 -19.28 -0.71
CA ASP A 2 -19.31 -18.44 -1.11
C ASP A 2 -19.39 -16.98 -0.65
N LYS A 3 -20.57 -16.35 -0.66
CA LYS A 3 -20.70 -14.92 -0.33
C LYS A 3 -20.27 -14.59 1.11
N VAL A 4 -20.68 -15.39 2.09
CA VAL A 4 -20.29 -15.18 3.49
C VAL A 4 -18.78 -15.32 3.67
N LYS A 5 -18.17 -16.28 2.96
CA LYS A 5 -16.72 -16.47 2.97
C LYS A 5 -16.00 -15.27 2.38
N GLN A 6 -16.43 -14.77 1.21
CA GLN A 6 -15.87 -13.57 0.57
C GLN A 6 -15.95 -12.34 1.47
N LEU A 7 -17.12 -12.10 2.09
CA LEU A 7 -17.29 -10.99 3.04
C LEU A 7 -16.39 -11.16 4.26
N THR A 8 -16.18 -12.38 4.74
CA THR A 8 -15.28 -12.65 5.88
C THR A 8 -13.82 -12.40 5.50
N GLU A 9 -13.41 -12.81 4.30
CA GLU A 9 -12.06 -12.56 3.79
C GLU A 9 -11.82 -11.05 3.64
N LEU A 10 -12.77 -10.32 3.04
CA LEU A 10 -12.69 -8.87 2.92
C LEU A 10 -12.60 -8.20 4.29
N LYS A 11 -13.40 -8.66 5.27
CA LYS A 11 -13.39 -8.15 6.65
C LYS A 11 -11.99 -8.21 7.23
N ASN A 12 -11.41 -9.41 7.18
CA ASN A 12 -10.13 -9.70 7.81
C ASN A 12 -9.01 -8.92 7.12
N GLN A 13 -9.08 -8.75 5.79
CA GLN A 13 -8.15 -7.89 5.07
C GLN A 13 -8.23 -6.46 5.57
N VAL A 14 -9.42 -5.84 5.58
CA VAL A 14 -9.60 -4.46 6.02
C VAL A 14 -9.15 -4.24 7.47
N GLU A 15 -9.47 -5.17 8.38
CA GLU A 15 -9.06 -5.08 9.79
C GLU A 15 -7.54 -5.22 9.99
N SER A 16 -6.83 -5.92 9.10
CA SER A 16 -5.37 -6.08 9.17
C SER A 16 -4.58 -4.87 8.66
N LEU A 17 -5.23 -3.95 7.95
CA LEU A 17 -4.59 -2.73 7.44
C LEU A 17 -4.26 -1.75 8.58
N ASP A 18 -3.32 -0.86 8.32
CA ASP A 18 -3.06 0.25 9.23
C ASP A 18 -4.20 1.27 9.24
N LYS A 19 -4.17 2.13 10.26
CA LYS A 19 -5.22 3.11 10.54
C LYS A 19 -5.49 4.05 9.35
N HIS A 20 -4.47 4.43 8.58
CA HIS A 20 -4.66 5.35 7.45
C HIS A 20 -5.52 4.69 6.38
N HIS A 21 -5.23 3.45 5.99
CA HIS A 21 -6.04 2.75 5.00
C HIS A 21 -7.45 2.39 5.50
N GLN A 22 -7.60 2.07 6.80
CA GLN A 22 -8.92 1.89 7.41
C GLN A 22 -9.78 3.17 7.32
N ILE A 23 -9.16 4.35 7.50
CA ILE A 23 -9.84 5.64 7.35
C ILE A 23 -10.28 5.88 5.90
N GLU A 24 -9.48 5.56 4.91
CA GLU A 24 -9.88 5.68 3.49
C GLU A 24 -11.07 4.78 3.16
N ILE A 25 -11.08 3.54 3.65
CA ILE A 25 -12.22 2.64 3.49
C ILE A 25 -13.46 3.20 4.20
N LEU A 26 -13.29 3.77 5.39
CA LEU A 26 -14.38 4.47 6.08
C LEU A 26 -14.93 5.66 5.27
N LYS A 27 -14.08 6.39 4.53
CA LYS A 27 -14.54 7.45 3.61
C LYS A 27 -15.37 6.88 2.46
N ILE A 28 -15.00 5.74 1.88
CA ILE A 28 -15.79 5.04 0.84
C ILE A 28 -17.18 4.70 1.38
N LEU A 29 -17.24 4.12 2.59
CA LEU A 29 -18.51 3.78 3.25
C LEU A 29 -19.36 5.02 3.54
N SER A 30 -18.74 6.09 4.06
CA SER A 30 -19.42 7.34 4.39
C SER A 30 -19.97 8.05 3.15
N LYS A 31 -19.19 8.06 2.05
CA LYS A 31 -19.59 8.65 0.76
C LYS A 31 -20.83 7.97 0.17
N ASN A 32 -20.96 6.66 0.39
CA ASN A 32 -22.10 5.87 -0.06
C ASN A 32 -23.26 5.84 0.98
N MET A 33 -23.21 6.69 2.02
CA MET A 33 -24.20 6.78 3.11
C MET A 33 -24.54 5.44 3.78
N CYS A 34 -23.51 4.60 3.95
CA CYS A 34 -23.67 3.31 4.62
C CYS A 34 -24.07 3.52 6.09
N LYS A 35 -24.84 2.57 6.66
CA LYS A 35 -25.13 2.57 8.09
C LYS A 35 -23.87 2.19 8.86
N ILE A 36 -23.33 3.17 9.56
CA ILE A 36 -22.10 3.06 10.33
C ILE A 36 -22.43 3.34 11.80
N ASN A 37 -21.90 2.54 12.72
CA ASN A 37 -22.08 2.74 14.16
C ASN A 37 -20.73 3.04 14.81
N GLU A 38 -20.56 4.25 15.33
CA GLU A 38 -19.34 4.70 15.97
C GLU A 38 -19.49 4.77 17.49
N ASN A 39 -18.50 4.27 18.21
CA ASN A 39 -18.37 4.45 19.65
C ASN A 39 -16.91 4.76 20.03
N LYS A 40 -16.63 4.90 21.33
CA LYS A 40 -15.27 5.19 21.83
C LYS A 40 -14.20 4.17 21.39
N SER A 41 -14.61 2.97 21.01
CA SER A 41 -13.73 1.88 20.59
C SER A 41 -13.54 1.80 19.07
N GLY A 42 -14.22 2.64 18.30
CA GLY A 42 -14.08 2.71 16.86
C GLY A 42 -15.41 2.58 16.11
N VAL A 43 -15.31 2.12 14.86
CA VAL A 43 -16.41 2.10 13.91
C VAL A 43 -16.80 0.67 13.57
N PHE A 44 -18.10 0.37 13.69
CA PHE A 44 -18.71 -0.92 13.39
C PHE A 44 -19.58 -0.81 12.14
N VAL A 45 -19.37 -1.74 11.22
CA VAL A 45 -20.06 -1.80 9.93
C VAL A 45 -20.56 -3.22 9.72
N ASN A 46 -21.84 -3.37 9.36
CA ASN A 46 -22.38 -4.66 8.99
C ASN A 46 -22.24 -4.88 7.48
N MET A 47 -21.29 -5.73 7.08
CA MET A 47 -20.99 -5.97 5.67
C MET A 47 -22.08 -6.71 4.90
N THR A 48 -23.01 -7.40 5.57
CA THR A 48 -24.14 -8.04 4.87
C THR A 48 -25.18 -7.05 4.35
N PHE A 49 -25.12 -5.79 4.81
CA PHE A 49 -25.99 -4.69 4.36
C PHE A 49 -25.31 -3.77 3.35
N LEU A 50 -24.08 -4.08 2.93
CA LEU A 50 -23.40 -3.31 1.90
C LEU A 50 -23.81 -3.82 0.51
N ASP A 51 -24.10 -2.89 -0.39
CA ASP A 51 -24.36 -3.21 -1.78
C ASP A 51 -23.08 -3.66 -2.49
N GLU A 52 -23.24 -4.52 -3.51
CA GLU A 52 -22.11 -5.03 -4.32
C GLU A 52 -21.25 -3.90 -4.91
N LYS A 53 -21.85 -2.76 -5.23
CA LYS A 53 -21.12 -1.58 -5.71
C LYS A 53 -20.11 -1.08 -4.67
N ILE A 54 -20.52 -1.01 -3.41
CA ILE A 54 -19.66 -0.54 -2.31
C ILE A 54 -18.55 -1.56 -2.07
N LEU A 55 -18.88 -2.86 -2.10
CA LEU A 55 -17.89 -3.92 -1.98
C LEU A 55 -16.85 -3.85 -3.12
N SER A 56 -17.29 -3.56 -4.34
CA SER A 56 -16.40 -3.32 -5.48
C SER A 56 -15.49 -2.12 -5.25
N GLU A 57 -16.02 -0.99 -4.78
CA GLU A 57 -15.20 0.21 -4.49
C GLU A 57 -14.12 -0.08 -3.44
N ILE A 58 -14.45 -0.87 -2.40
CA ILE A 58 -13.47 -1.31 -1.40
C ILE A 58 -12.42 -2.21 -2.04
N HIS A 59 -12.82 -3.19 -2.87
CA HIS A 59 -11.89 -4.05 -3.57
C HIS A 59 -10.94 -3.29 -4.51
N ASP A 60 -11.46 -2.32 -5.25
CA ASP A 60 -10.67 -1.48 -6.15
C ASP A 60 -9.63 -0.67 -5.37
N TYR A 61 -10.02 -0.14 -4.21
CA TYR A 61 -9.09 0.55 -3.32
C TYR A 61 -7.99 -0.40 -2.79
N LEU A 62 -8.35 -1.59 -2.33
CA LEU A 62 -7.38 -2.58 -1.85
C LEU A 62 -6.39 -3.00 -2.96
N LYS A 63 -6.89 -3.19 -4.18
CA LYS A 63 -6.07 -3.52 -5.34
C LYS A 63 -5.09 -2.39 -5.65
N TYR A 64 -5.57 -1.14 -5.70
CA TYR A 64 -4.74 0.02 -5.94
C TYR A 64 -3.64 0.19 -4.88
N MET A 65 -3.99 0.01 -3.60
CA MET A 65 -3.05 0.07 -2.49
C MET A 65 -1.95 -0.98 -2.62
N LYS A 66 -2.29 -2.22 -2.98
CA LYS A 66 -1.30 -3.27 -3.24
C LYS A 66 -0.40 -2.95 -4.44
N GLU A 67 -0.97 -2.46 -5.54
CA GLU A 67 -0.19 -2.03 -6.71
C GLU A 67 0.79 -0.90 -6.35
N GLN A 68 0.39 0.04 -5.48
CA GLN A 68 1.31 1.08 -4.99
C GLN A 68 2.47 0.48 -4.19
N GLU A 69 2.21 -0.47 -3.30
CA GLU A 69 3.23 -1.14 -2.50
C GLU A 69 4.23 -1.90 -3.38
N ASP A 70 3.74 -2.69 -4.34
CA ASP A 70 4.57 -3.45 -5.28
C ASP A 70 5.46 -2.52 -6.14
N ASN A 71 4.90 -1.39 -6.58
CA ASN A 71 5.66 -0.38 -7.34
C ASN A 71 6.75 0.27 -6.51
N LEU A 72 6.47 0.58 -5.23
CA LEU A 72 7.45 1.16 -4.32
C LEU A 72 8.62 0.18 -4.07
N ILE A 73 8.30 -1.08 -3.79
CA ILE A 73 9.30 -2.15 -3.60
C ILE A 73 10.18 -2.28 -4.86
N THR A 74 9.55 -2.31 -6.04
CA THR A 74 10.26 -2.42 -7.31
C THR A 74 11.19 -1.22 -7.54
N THR A 75 10.73 -0.01 -7.20
CA THR A 75 11.52 1.22 -7.35
C THR A 75 12.73 1.23 -6.42
N GLU A 76 12.56 0.84 -5.14
CA GLU A 76 13.68 0.75 -4.20
C GLU A 76 14.68 -0.34 -4.61
N TYR A 77 14.20 -1.49 -5.10
CA TYR A 77 15.07 -2.53 -5.64
C TYR A 77 15.91 -2.01 -6.83
N GLN A 78 15.28 -1.35 -7.81
CA GLN A 78 16.00 -0.78 -8.96
C GLN A 78 17.05 0.26 -8.54
N LYS A 79 16.73 1.09 -7.55
CA LYS A 79 17.67 2.06 -6.98
C LYS A 79 18.85 1.38 -6.30
N GLN A 80 18.62 0.30 -5.55
CA GLN A 80 19.69 -0.48 -4.93
C GLN A 80 20.59 -1.14 -5.98
N GLU A 81 20.01 -1.77 -6.99
CA GLU A 81 20.77 -2.39 -8.09
C GLU A 81 21.63 -1.36 -8.86
N PHE A 82 21.09 -0.16 -9.09
CA PHE A 82 21.86 0.94 -9.68
C PHE A 82 23.04 1.35 -8.77
N ILE A 83 22.82 1.50 -7.46
CA ILE A 83 23.90 1.86 -6.53
C ILE A 83 25.00 0.78 -6.54
N ASN A 84 24.61 -0.49 -6.47
CA ASN A 84 25.52 -1.62 -6.42
C ASN A 84 26.37 -1.71 -7.71
N SER A 85 25.73 -1.64 -8.88
CA SER A 85 26.42 -1.78 -10.18
C SER A 85 27.32 -0.58 -10.54
N TYR A 86 27.00 0.63 -10.10
CA TYR A 86 27.74 1.83 -10.50
C TYR A 86 28.79 2.30 -9.49
N PHE A 87 28.58 2.08 -8.19
CA PHE A 87 29.47 2.59 -7.14
C PHE A 87 30.20 1.47 -6.41
N VAL A 88 29.52 0.38 -6.06
CA VAL A 88 30.13 -0.71 -5.28
C VAL A 88 31.07 -1.57 -6.14
N GLU A 89 30.66 -1.96 -7.35
CA GLU A 89 31.52 -2.74 -8.26
C GLU A 89 32.72 -1.95 -8.83
N LYS A 90 32.71 -0.62 -8.72
CA LYS A 90 33.82 0.24 -9.19
C LYS A 90 34.85 0.57 -8.11
N GLU A 91 34.48 0.54 -6.83
CA GLU A 91 35.44 0.75 -5.75
C GLU A 91 36.54 -0.34 -5.70
N ASP A 92 36.24 -1.57 -6.18
CA ASP A 92 37.25 -2.62 -6.34
C ASP A 92 38.21 -2.41 -7.53
N LYS A 93 37.90 -1.49 -8.47
CA LYS A 93 38.76 -1.16 -9.62
C LYS A 93 39.42 0.23 -9.54
N ASP A 94 38.86 1.15 -8.76
CA ASP A 94 39.27 2.55 -8.71
C ASP A 94 40.16 2.90 -7.50
N ASN A 95 40.99 1.96 -7.03
CA ASN A 95 42.21 2.31 -6.27
C ASN A 95 43.27 3.06 -7.13
N MET A 96 42.86 3.58 -8.30
CA MET A 96 43.66 4.43 -9.18
C MET A 96 43.38 5.90 -8.83
N HIS A 97 44.25 6.41 -7.96
CA HIS A 97 44.41 7.79 -7.50
C HIS A 97 43.90 8.88 -8.47
N ILE A 98 42.73 9.48 -8.18
CA ILE A 98 42.26 10.68 -8.89
C ILE A 98 42.72 11.93 -8.12
N THR A 99 43.81 12.56 -8.57
CA THR A 99 44.21 13.89 -8.11
C THR A 99 43.49 14.94 -8.94
N TYR A 100 42.67 15.79 -8.32
CA TYR A 100 42.15 16.98 -8.99
C TYR A 100 43.16 18.12 -8.90
N SER A 101 43.83 18.43 -10.01
CA SER A 101 44.55 19.71 -10.16
C SER A 101 43.58 20.79 -10.62
N ILE A 102 43.20 21.69 -9.72
CA ILE A 102 42.47 22.91 -10.06
C ILE A 102 43.49 23.91 -10.60
N SER A 103 43.51 24.09 -11.92
CA SER A 103 44.29 25.15 -12.57
C SER A 103 43.50 26.46 -12.52
N LYS A 104 44.10 27.51 -11.97
CA LYS A 104 43.64 28.88 -12.06
C LYS A 104 44.71 29.72 -12.74
#